data_AF-U1ZVL9-F1
#
_entry.id   AF-U1ZVL9-F1
#
_cell.length_a   1.000
_cell.length_b   1.000
_cell.length_c   1.000
_cell.angle_alpha   90.00
_cell.angle_beta   90.00
_cell.angle_gamma   90.00
#
_symmetry.space_group_name_H-M   'P 1'
#
loop_
_entity.id
_entity.type
_entity.pdbx_description
1 polymer ?
#
loop_
_entity_poly.entity_id
_entity_poly.type
_entity_poly.pdbx_seq_one_letter_code
_entity_poly.pdbx_strand_id
1 'polypeptide(L)'
;MSEAQLAQFLAALKKDAVISFRGNGSTYAFSGAGSSAVLLKMDDVQGRVNTPGAILRKGKGSESTVKAPIAAPVINRAPVVDKSLRPMTAQEDALIRPVLLKVLAADEEQSCSADMLSEPWEIARLNQQFSLVGAPCWLAAYNGGAAYFVINNNMQSAPVLVSTSATDYDNGMISSSMKGRGLGDCWSYEASVWDGTDFVESERGDTGRCALIRAGGAWNIPEHVSQVVGP
;
A
#
# COMPACT_ATOMS: atom_id res chain seq x y z
N MET A 1 -10.30 -22.22 14.06
CA MET A 1 -11.77 -22.36 14.05
C MET A 1 -12.12 -23.47 13.08
N SER A 2 -12.96 -24.43 13.44
CA SER A 2 -13.44 -25.46 12.49
C SER A 2 -14.54 -24.91 11.58
N GLU A 3 -14.85 -25.61 10.48
CA GLU A 3 -15.95 -25.25 9.58
C GLU A 3 -17.30 -25.15 10.31
N ALA A 4 -17.56 -26.08 11.23
CA ALA A 4 -18.79 -26.06 12.04
C ALA A 4 -18.87 -24.81 12.93
N GLN A 5 -17.76 -24.39 13.54
CA GLN A 5 -17.70 -23.15 14.31
C GLN A 5 -17.88 -21.92 13.43
N LEU A 6 -17.29 -21.91 12.21
CA LEU A 6 -17.47 -20.83 11.25
C LEU A 6 -18.95 -20.69 10.84
N ALA A 7 -19.62 -21.80 10.54
CA ALA A 7 -21.03 -21.79 10.17
C ALA A 7 -21.93 -21.25 11.29
N GLN A 8 -21.70 -21.66 12.54
CA GLN A 8 -22.41 -21.14 13.71
C GLN A 8 -22.15 -19.64 13.92
N PHE A 9 -20.90 -19.20 13.78
CA PHE A 9 -20.51 -17.80 13.88
C PHE A 9 -21.22 -16.94 12.81
N LEU A 10 -21.20 -17.37 11.55
CA LEU A 10 -21.91 -16.69 10.46
C LEU A 10 -23.42 -16.66 10.68
N ALA A 11 -24.01 -17.72 11.25
CA ALA A 11 -25.43 -17.73 11.60
C ALA A 11 -25.76 -16.72 12.71
N ALA A 12 -24.88 -16.59 13.71
CA ALA A 12 -25.05 -15.67 14.81
C ALA A 12 -24.96 -14.18 14.36
N LEU A 13 -24.01 -13.86 13.47
CA LEU A 13 -23.90 -12.53 12.86
C LEU A 13 -25.15 -12.09 12.07
N LYS A 14 -25.95 -13.04 11.60
CA LYS A 14 -27.17 -12.73 10.83
C LYS A 14 -28.40 -12.45 11.71
N LYS A 15 -28.36 -12.83 12.98
CA LYS A 15 -29.54 -12.88 13.87
C LYS A 15 -29.37 -12.07 15.16
N ASP A 16 -28.36 -11.19 15.22
CA ASP A 16 -27.98 -10.43 16.43
C ASP A 16 -27.86 -11.32 17.67
N ALA A 17 -27.40 -12.57 17.49
CA ALA A 17 -27.23 -13.52 18.58
C ALA A 17 -25.98 -13.20 19.40
N VAL A 18 -25.96 -13.63 20.68
CA VAL A 18 -24.76 -13.51 21.52
C VAL A 18 -23.64 -14.37 20.95
N ILE A 19 -22.50 -13.75 20.69
CA ILE A 19 -21.30 -14.43 20.22
C ILE A 19 -20.26 -14.38 21.34
N SER A 20 -19.69 -15.54 21.66
CA SER A 20 -18.59 -15.64 22.62
C SER A 20 -17.55 -16.65 22.16
N PHE A 21 -16.28 -16.29 22.31
CA PHE A 21 -15.15 -17.19 22.08
C PHE A 21 -14.63 -17.71 23.42
N ARG A 22 -14.29 -19.00 23.50
CA ARG A 22 -13.68 -19.61 24.69
C ARG A 22 -12.28 -20.09 24.38
N GLY A 23 -11.33 -19.79 25.24
CA GLY A 23 -9.94 -20.22 25.11
C GLY A 23 -9.16 -19.98 26.40
N ASN A 24 -8.27 -20.91 26.75
CA ASN A 24 -7.43 -20.85 27.96
C ASN A 24 -8.23 -20.55 29.25
N GLY A 25 -9.38 -21.21 29.43
CA GLY A 25 -10.27 -21.01 30.59
C GLY A 25 -11.04 -19.69 30.60
N SER A 26 -10.83 -18.80 29.63
CA SER A 26 -11.49 -17.50 29.52
C SER A 26 -12.62 -17.51 28.50
N THR A 27 -13.63 -16.67 28.71
CA THR A 27 -14.71 -16.40 27.76
C THR A 27 -14.67 -14.94 27.34
N TYR A 28 -14.63 -14.70 26.03
CA TYR A 28 -14.55 -13.38 25.43
C TYR A 28 -15.85 -13.10 24.69
N ALA A 29 -16.57 -12.05 25.10
CA ALA A 29 -17.77 -11.61 24.40
C ALA A 29 -17.38 -10.89 23.11
N PHE A 30 -18.12 -11.17 22.03
CA PHE A 30 -17.99 -10.50 20.75
C PHE A 30 -19.30 -9.78 20.43
N SER A 31 -19.24 -8.48 20.20
CA SER A 31 -20.43 -7.69 19.86
C SER A 31 -20.87 -8.01 18.44
N GLY A 32 -22.10 -8.51 18.30
CA GLY A 32 -22.78 -8.65 17.02
C GLY A 32 -23.48 -7.36 16.56
N ALA A 33 -23.40 -6.26 17.33
CA ALA A 33 -24.13 -5.03 17.04
C ALA A 33 -23.74 -4.48 15.66
N GLY A 34 -24.73 -4.25 14.80
CA GLY A 34 -24.55 -3.73 13.44
C GLY A 34 -24.03 -4.77 12.43
N SER A 35 -23.72 -6.00 12.83
CA SER A 35 -23.22 -7.03 11.91
C SER A 35 -24.22 -7.35 10.80
N SER A 36 -25.50 -7.49 11.13
CA SER A 36 -26.57 -7.68 10.15
C SER A 36 -26.70 -6.50 9.18
N ALA A 37 -26.56 -5.26 9.66
CA ALA A 37 -26.58 -4.07 8.81
C ALA A 37 -25.39 -4.03 7.83
N VAL A 38 -24.19 -4.37 8.30
CA VAL A 38 -22.98 -4.45 7.45
C VAL A 38 -23.14 -5.55 6.39
N LEU A 39 -23.58 -6.76 6.79
CA LEU A 39 -23.80 -7.86 5.85
C LEU A 39 -24.87 -7.52 4.80
N LEU A 40 -25.94 -6.82 5.20
CA LEU A 40 -26.96 -6.36 4.26
C LEU A 40 -26.40 -5.29 3.32
N LYS A 41 -25.55 -4.38 3.82
CA LYS A 41 -24.91 -3.38 2.98
C LYS A 41 -23.95 -4.00 1.98
N MET A 42 -23.24 -5.08 2.34
CA MET A 42 -22.43 -5.86 1.40
C MET A 42 -23.29 -6.44 0.27
N ASP A 43 -24.43 -7.07 0.61
CA ASP A 43 -25.38 -7.57 -0.39
C ASP A 43 -25.89 -6.44 -1.31
N ASP A 44 -26.25 -5.29 -0.74
CA ASP A 44 -26.73 -4.11 -1.47
C ASP A 44 -25.67 -3.55 -2.43
N VAL A 45 -24.44 -3.32 -1.94
CA VAL A 45 -23.33 -2.80 -2.75
C VAL A 45 -23.00 -3.74 -3.90
N GLN A 46 -23.05 -5.07 -3.69
CA GLN A 46 -22.80 -6.07 -4.72
C GLN A 46 -24.00 -6.30 -5.66
N GLY A 47 -25.20 -5.81 -5.33
CA GLY A 47 -26.43 -6.09 -6.08
C GLY A 47 -26.98 -7.51 -5.84
N ARG A 48 -26.67 -8.12 -4.70
CA ARG A 48 -27.08 -9.48 -4.32
C ARG A 48 -28.39 -9.56 -3.56
N VAL A 49 -28.97 -8.45 -3.14
CA VAL A 49 -30.25 -8.48 -2.40
C VAL A 49 -31.32 -9.19 -3.24
N ASN A 50 -31.97 -10.20 -2.65
CA ASN A 50 -32.96 -11.09 -3.26
C ASN A 50 -32.41 -12.10 -4.30
N THR A 51 -31.10 -12.28 -4.42
CA THR A 51 -30.51 -13.38 -5.21
C THR A 51 -30.22 -14.63 -4.34
N PRO A 52 -30.01 -15.83 -4.91
CA PRO A 52 -29.64 -17.03 -4.15
C PRO A 52 -28.33 -16.89 -3.34
N GLY A 53 -27.40 -16.08 -3.86
CA GLY A 53 -26.07 -15.82 -3.32
C GLY A 53 -26.00 -14.73 -2.24
N ALA A 54 -27.11 -14.04 -1.93
CA ALA A 54 -27.13 -13.05 -0.85
C ALA A 54 -26.72 -13.67 0.50
N ILE A 55 -26.01 -12.91 1.34
CA ILE A 55 -25.62 -13.35 2.69
C ILE A 55 -26.84 -13.34 3.61
N LEU A 56 -27.64 -12.28 3.57
CA LEU A 56 -28.79 -12.07 4.46
C LEU A 56 -30.13 -12.26 3.77
N ARG A 57 -30.41 -11.45 2.75
CA ARG A 57 -31.74 -11.43 2.10
C ARG A 57 -31.70 -12.24 0.82
N LYS A 58 -31.70 -13.57 0.96
CA LYS A 58 -31.75 -14.50 -0.18
C LYS A 58 -33.09 -14.44 -0.90
N GLY A 59 -33.09 -14.74 -2.19
CA GLY A 59 -34.30 -14.84 -2.99
C GLY A 59 -34.10 -15.63 -4.29
N LYS A 60 -35.01 -15.43 -5.24
CA LYS A 60 -35.02 -16.11 -6.55
C LYS A 60 -34.56 -15.21 -7.70
N GLY A 61 -34.05 -14.00 -7.40
CA GLY A 61 -33.51 -13.09 -8.38
C GLY A 61 -32.31 -13.67 -9.09
N SER A 62 -32.10 -13.31 -10.36
CA SER A 62 -30.98 -13.83 -11.15
C SER A 62 -29.63 -13.32 -10.62
N GLU A 63 -28.65 -14.22 -10.49
CA GLU A 63 -27.25 -13.85 -10.19
C GLU A 63 -26.61 -13.02 -11.32
N SER A 64 -27.20 -12.99 -12.52
CA SER A 64 -26.73 -12.12 -13.61
C SER A 64 -26.87 -10.61 -13.33
N THR A 65 -27.61 -10.24 -12.28
CA THR A 65 -27.78 -8.84 -11.83
C THR A 65 -26.71 -8.38 -10.84
N VAL A 66 -25.90 -9.33 -10.33
CA VAL A 66 -24.80 -9.05 -9.41
C VAL A 66 -23.68 -8.35 -10.16
N LYS A 67 -23.10 -7.32 -9.55
CA LYS A 67 -21.99 -6.56 -10.15
C LYS A 67 -20.80 -7.49 -10.39
N ALA A 68 -20.25 -7.45 -11.60
CA ALA A 68 -19.01 -8.13 -11.90
C ALA A 68 -17.86 -7.54 -11.07
N PRO A 69 -16.88 -8.36 -10.65
CA PRO A 69 -15.65 -7.84 -10.06
C PRO A 69 -14.98 -6.84 -10.99
N ILE A 70 -14.44 -5.76 -10.42
CA ILE A 70 -13.59 -4.82 -11.16
C ILE A 70 -12.25 -5.53 -11.38
N ALA A 71 -11.78 -5.59 -12.63
CA ALA A 71 -10.48 -6.16 -12.93
C ALA A 71 -9.38 -5.30 -12.28
N ALA A 72 -8.38 -5.94 -11.68
CA ALA A 72 -7.20 -5.25 -11.20
C ALA A 72 -6.49 -4.55 -12.37
N PRO A 73 -6.02 -3.30 -12.22
CA PRO A 73 -5.18 -2.65 -13.22
C PRO A 73 -3.96 -3.51 -13.54
N VAL A 74 -3.54 -3.55 -14.80
CA VAL A 74 -2.37 -4.34 -15.23
C VAL A 74 -1.18 -3.40 -15.41
N ILE A 75 -0.07 -3.69 -14.74
CA ILE A 75 1.19 -2.95 -14.90
C ILE A 75 2.16 -3.84 -15.68
N ASN A 76 2.60 -3.39 -16.85
CA ASN A 76 3.64 -4.06 -17.60
C ASN A 76 4.99 -3.58 -17.08
N ARG A 77 5.57 -4.30 -16.13
CA ARG A 77 6.88 -3.95 -15.58
C ARG A 77 7.94 -4.02 -16.68
N ALA A 78 8.88 -3.09 -16.63
CA ALA A 78 10.03 -3.04 -17.54
C ALA A 78 11.33 -3.43 -16.83
N PRO A 79 12.33 -3.96 -17.57
CA PRO A 79 13.65 -4.21 -17.01
C PRO A 79 14.35 -2.89 -16.65
N VAL A 80 15.12 -2.92 -15.56
CA VAL A 80 16.02 -1.82 -15.18
C VAL A 80 17.48 -2.20 -15.46
N VAL A 81 18.32 -1.20 -15.75
CA VAL A 81 19.76 -1.40 -15.94
C VAL A 81 20.45 -1.67 -14.59
N ASP A 82 20.20 -0.82 -13.60
CA ASP A 82 20.77 -0.95 -12.27
C ASP A 82 19.68 -1.40 -11.29
N LYS A 83 19.87 -2.56 -10.65
CA LYS A 83 18.91 -3.12 -9.69
C LYS A 83 18.92 -2.43 -8.32
N SER A 84 20.03 -1.81 -7.97
CA SER A 84 20.21 -1.14 -6.68
C SER A 84 20.79 0.25 -6.93
N LEU A 85 20.54 1.14 -5.98
CA LEU A 85 21.13 2.46 -5.93
C LEU A 85 22.64 2.36 -5.65
N ARG A 86 23.39 3.33 -6.17
CA ARG A 86 24.79 3.58 -5.79
C ARG A 86 24.97 5.03 -5.35
N PRO A 87 25.97 5.36 -4.52
CA PRO A 87 26.30 6.75 -4.23
C PRO A 87 26.52 7.57 -5.50
N MET A 88 26.01 8.80 -5.50
CA MET A 88 26.30 9.78 -6.54
C MET A 88 27.76 10.25 -6.46
N THR A 89 28.36 10.48 -7.62
CA THR A 89 29.66 11.16 -7.72
C THR A 89 29.50 12.65 -7.44
N ALA A 90 30.60 13.34 -7.09
CA ALA A 90 30.59 14.78 -6.87
C ALA A 90 30.08 15.59 -8.08
N GLN A 91 30.34 15.11 -9.30
CA GLN A 91 29.85 15.76 -10.53
C GLN A 91 28.34 15.58 -10.69
N GLU A 92 27.83 14.37 -10.46
CA GLU A 92 26.39 14.08 -10.48
C GLU A 92 25.68 14.93 -9.42
N ASP A 93 26.22 15.00 -8.21
CA ASP A 93 25.66 15.76 -7.10
C ASP A 93 25.54 17.25 -7.43
N ALA A 94 26.63 17.85 -7.90
CA ALA A 94 26.67 19.26 -8.28
C ALA A 94 25.69 19.61 -9.42
N LEU A 95 25.41 18.66 -10.33
CA LEU A 95 24.49 18.87 -11.45
C LEU A 95 23.02 18.64 -11.06
N ILE A 96 22.74 17.59 -10.29
CA ILE A 96 21.39 17.06 -10.09
C ILE A 96 20.76 17.62 -8.81
N ARG A 97 21.50 17.65 -7.69
CA ARG A 97 20.96 18.03 -6.37
C ARG A 97 20.27 19.40 -6.38
N PRO A 98 20.84 20.48 -6.98
CA PRO A 98 20.18 21.79 -6.99
C PRO A 98 18.85 21.81 -7.76
N VAL A 99 18.67 20.93 -8.76
CA VAL A 99 17.43 20.83 -9.54
C VAL A 99 16.36 20.15 -8.70
N LEU A 100 16.70 19.03 -8.05
CA LEU A 100 15.75 18.26 -7.25
C LEU A 100 15.35 18.96 -5.95
N LEU A 101 16.26 19.73 -5.33
CA LEU A 101 15.90 20.58 -4.19
C LEU A 101 14.85 21.64 -4.54
N LYS A 102 14.84 22.15 -5.79
CA LYS A 102 13.77 23.06 -6.25
C LYS A 102 12.45 22.34 -6.43
N VAL A 103 12.47 21.09 -6.88
CA VAL A 103 11.26 20.26 -7.00
C VAL A 103 10.66 20.03 -5.61
N LEU A 104 11.48 19.66 -4.62
CA LEU A 104 11.03 19.52 -3.23
C LEU A 104 10.50 20.84 -2.66
N ALA A 105 11.19 21.95 -2.86
CA ALA A 105 10.75 23.24 -2.33
C ALA A 105 9.42 23.74 -2.93
N ALA A 106 9.03 23.23 -4.10
CA ALA A 106 7.76 23.54 -4.75
C ALA A 106 6.61 22.62 -4.32
N ASP A 107 6.91 21.52 -3.63
CA ASP A 107 5.93 20.58 -3.09
C ASP A 107 5.52 21.03 -1.68
N GLU A 108 4.31 21.60 -1.57
CA GLU A 108 3.78 22.11 -0.30
C GLU A 108 3.51 20.99 0.72
N GLU A 109 3.42 19.73 0.28
CA GLU A 109 3.16 18.56 1.13
C GLU A 109 4.45 17.84 1.56
N GLN A 110 5.62 18.34 1.16
CA GLN A 110 6.89 17.68 1.46
C GLN A 110 7.22 17.72 2.96
N SER A 111 7.71 16.59 3.47
CA SER A 111 8.10 16.42 4.87
C SER A 111 9.61 16.33 5.07
N CYS A 112 10.43 16.59 4.04
CA CYS A 112 11.87 16.44 4.14
C CYS A 112 12.50 17.51 5.03
N SER A 113 13.45 17.11 5.87
CA SER A 113 14.22 18.02 6.72
C SER A 113 15.56 18.37 6.06
N ALA A 114 16.04 19.58 6.33
CA ALA A 114 17.32 20.06 5.76
C ALA A 114 18.50 19.17 6.17
N ASP A 115 18.51 18.66 7.40
CA ASP A 115 19.57 17.77 7.90
C ASP A 115 19.61 16.47 7.09
N MET A 116 18.46 15.85 6.83
CA MET A 116 18.39 14.61 6.04
C MET A 116 18.76 14.88 4.58
N LEU A 117 18.32 16.00 4.01
CA LEU A 117 18.69 16.37 2.64
C LEU A 117 20.18 16.72 2.48
N SER A 118 20.92 16.93 3.57
CA SER A 118 22.37 17.14 3.55
C SER A 118 23.18 15.84 3.46
N GLU A 119 22.55 14.68 3.72
CA GLU A 119 23.18 13.38 3.62
C GLU A 119 23.52 13.01 2.16
N PRO A 120 24.40 12.01 1.94
CA PRO A 120 24.72 11.50 0.61
C PRO A 120 23.48 11.02 -0.15
N TRP A 121 23.39 11.37 -1.44
CA TRP A 121 22.32 10.92 -2.32
C TRP A 121 22.83 9.80 -3.23
N GLU A 122 21.90 9.00 -3.72
CA GLU A 122 22.18 7.83 -4.52
C GLU A 122 21.44 7.86 -5.86
N ILE A 123 21.94 7.11 -6.84
CA ILE A 123 21.39 7.06 -8.18
C ILE A 123 21.45 5.63 -8.76
N ALA A 124 20.45 5.27 -9.54
CA ALA A 124 20.37 4.04 -10.32
C ALA A 124 19.89 4.36 -11.74
N ARG A 125 20.51 3.79 -12.77
CA ARG A 125 20.00 3.92 -14.13
C ARG A 125 18.81 2.97 -14.31
N LEU A 126 17.68 3.53 -14.73
CA LEU A 126 16.48 2.74 -15.05
C LEU A 126 16.60 2.21 -16.48
N ASN A 127 16.90 3.08 -17.44
CA ASN A 127 17.13 2.70 -18.82
C ASN A 127 18.08 3.70 -19.51
N GLN A 128 18.15 3.70 -20.84
CA GLN A 128 19.00 4.62 -21.60
C GLN A 128 18.60 6.10 -21.44
N GLN A 129 17.35 6.37 -21.10
CA GLN A 129 16.78 7.73 -21.03
C GLN A 129 16.62 8.22 -19.60
N PHE A 130 16.37 7.34 -18.64
CA PHE A 130 15.99 7.71 -17.28
C PHE A 130 16.91 7.13 -16.22
N SER A 131 17.09 7.89 -15.14
CA SER A 131 17.70 7.45 -13.89
C SER A 131 16.77 7.75 -12.73
N LEU A 132 16.87 6.96 -11.67
CA LEU A 132 16.22 7.15 -10.39
C LEU A 132 17.23 7.74 -9.41
N VAL A 133 16.87 8.83 -8.74
CA VAL A 133 17.68 9.44 -7.67
C VAL A 133 16.96 9.22 -6.35
N GLY A 134 17.66 8.68 -5.37
CA GLY A 134 17.21 8.51 -3.99
C GLY A 134 17.91 9.50 -3.06
N ALA A 135 17.14 10.19 -2.23
CA ALA A 135 17.63 11.16 -1.26
C ALA A 135 17.01 10.88 0.12
N PRO A 136 17.79 10.78 1.20
CA PRO A 136 17.21 10.75 2.54
C PRO A 136 16.35 12.01 2.76
N CYS A 137 15.11 11.82 3.21
CA CYS A 137 14.12 12.91 3.26
C CYS A 137 13.77 13.26 4.71
N TRP A 138 13.32 12.29 5.51
CA TRP A 138 12.99 12.54 6.91
C TRP A 138 13.28 11.32 7.80
N LEU A 139 13.47 11.58 9.09
CA LEU A 139 13.61 10.56 10.11
C LEU A 139 12.80 10.97 11.34
N ALA A 140 11.99 10.05 11.84
CA ALA A 140 11.17 10.20 13.04
C ALA A 140 11.43 9.06 14.02
N ALA A 141 10.76 9.07 15.17
CA ALA A 141 11.01 8.12 16.26
C ALA A 141 10.93 6.63 15.88
N TYR A 142 10.12 6.29 14.85
CA TYR A 142 9.86 4.90 14.48
C TYR A 142 10.00 4.58 12.99
N ASN A 143 10.07 5.63 12.17
CA ASN A 143 10.02 5.56 10.71
C ASN A 143 11.02 6.56 10.13
N GLY A 144 11.41 6.34 8.88
CA GLY A 144 12.12 7.32 8.06
C GLY A 144 11.68 7.14 6.62
N GLY A 145 11.82 8.19 5.82
CA GLY A 145 11.46 8.19 4.41
C GLY A 145 12.59 8.75 3.57
N ALA A 146 12.69 8.25 2.35
CA ALA A 146 13.52 8.76 1.28
C ALA A 146 12.64 9.35 0.17
N ALA A 147 13.11 10.44 -0.41
CA ALA A 147 12.56 11.01 -1.62
C ALA A 147 13.15 10.31 -2.85
N TYR A 148 12.29 9.92 -3.78
CA TYR A 148 12.68 9.28 -5.04
C TYR A 148 12.24 10.12 -6.23
N PHE A 149 13.15 10.35 -7.16
CA PHE A 149 12.90 11.16 -8.36
C PHE A 149 13.29 10.40 -9.62
N VAL A 150 12.41 10.41 -10.62
CA VAL A 150 12.79 10.04 -11.98
C VAL A 150 13.35 11.27 -12.67
N ILE A 151 14.56 11.17 -13.20
CA ILE A 151 15.21 12.20 -14.01
C ILE A 151 15.47 11.68 -15.42
N ASN A 152 15.39 12.57 -16.41
CA ASN A 152 15.98 12.30 -17.71
C ASN A 152 17.51 12.44 -17.62
N ASN A 153 18.25 11.48 -18.18
CA ASN A 153 19.71 11.45 -18.16
C ASN A 153 20.37 12.68 -18.80
N ASN A 154 19.67 13.37 -19.70
CA ASN A 154 20.16 14.61 -20.32
C ASN A 154 19.77 15.89 -19.55
N MET A 155 18.98 15.77 -18.47
CA MET A 155 18.47 16.86 -17.63
C MET A 155 17.66 17.94 -18.40
N GLN A 156 17.11 17.61 -19.57
CA GLN A 156 16.31 18.55 -20.39
C GLN A 156 14.82 18.52 -20.06
N SER A 157 14.35 17.48 -19.36
CA SER A 157 12.97 17.36 -18.88
C SER A 157 12.91 17.61 -17.38
N ALA A 158 11.77 18.14 -16.92
CA ALA A 158 11.54 18.32 -15.49
C ALA A 158 11.58 16.96 -14.77
N PRO A 159 12.27 16.85 -13.62
CA PRO A 159 12.21 15.66 -12.79
C PRO A 159 10.80 15.39 -12.26
N VAL A 160 10.49 14.12 -12.04
CA VAL A 160 9.22 13.67 -11.45
C VAL A 160 9.50 13.13 -10.06
N LEU A 161 8.90 13.74 -9.04
CA LEU A 161 8.91 13.22 -7.67
C LEU A 161 7.93 12.04 -7.60
N VAL A 162 8.42 10.88 -7.16
CA VAL A 162 7.64 9.64 -7.06
C VAL A 162 7.07 9.45 -5.65
N SER A 163 7.89 9.67 -4.63
CA SER A 163 7.49 9.54 -3.23
C SER A 163 8.48 10.30 -2.35
N THR A 164 8.04 10.79 -1.20
CA THR A 164 8.87 11.34 -0.11
C THR A 164 8.93 10.40 1.10
N SER A 165 8.23 9.26 1.03
CA SER A 165 8.02 8.33 2.14
C SER A 165 8.36 6.89 1.75
N ALA A 166 9.12 6.68 0.68
CA ALA A 166 9.62 5.36 0.36
C ALA A 166 10.71 4.95 1.36
N THR A 167 10.76 3.66 1.68
CA THR A 167 11.78 3.07 2.56
C THR A 167 12.82 2.27 1.80
N ASP A 168 12.52 1.84 0.58
CA ASP A 168 13.39 0.95 -0.17
C ASP A 168 13.19 1.08 -1.70
N TYR A 169 14.24 0.74 -2.42
CA TYR A 169 14.23 0.50 -3.86
C TYR A 169 14.99 -0.78 -4.18
N ASP A 170 14.32 -1.69 -4.88
CA ASP A 170 14.95 -2.87 -5.46
C ASP A 170 14.40 -3.17 -6.85
N ASN A 171 15.29 -3.26 -7.82
CA ASN A 171 15.03 -3.82 -9.15
C ASN A 171 13.78 -3.22 -9.81
N GLY A 172 13.68 -1.89 -9.88
CA GLY A 172 12.52 -1.22 -10.50
C GLY A 172 11.25 -1.24 -9.65
N MET A 173 11.34 -1.54 -8.35
CA MET A 173 10.25 -1.39 -7.40
C MET A 173 10.66 -0.42 -6.30
N ILE A 174 9.82 0.57 -6.02
CA ILE A 174 9.92 1.46 -4.87
C ILE A 174 8.88 1.00 -3.87
N SER A 175 9.25 0.80 -2.61
CA SER A 175 8.32 0.40 -1.56
C SER A 175 8.40 1.29 -0.33
N SER A 176 7.28 1.39 0.38
CA SER A 176 7.15 2.03 1.67
C SER A 176 6.58 1.04 2.67
N SER A 177 7.12 1.04 3.89
CA SER A 177 6.62 0.23 5.00
C SER A 177 6.70 1.04 6.28
N MET A 178 5.56 1.53 6.76
CA MET A 178 5.49 2.51 7.84
C MET A 178 4.72 1.99 9.04
N LYS A 179 5.29 2.18 10.24
CA LYS A 179 4.59 1.91 11.50
C LYS A 179 3.58 3.00 11.76
N GLY A 180 2.31 2.64 11.94
CA GLY A 180 1.28 3.59 12.34
C GLY A 180 1.48 4.12 13.77
N ARG A 181 2.01 3.29 14.69
CA ARG A 181 2.35 3.70 16.06
C ARG A 181 3.55 2.93 16.65
N GLY A 182 4.06 3.45 17.76
CA GLY A 182 5.39 3.19 18.32
C GLY A 182 5.73 1.81 18.88
N LEU A 183 4.91 0.78 18.66
CA LEU A 183 5.24 -0.60 19.06
C LEU A 183 5.07 -1.60 17.91
N GLY A 184 4.86 -1.12 16.70
CA GLY A 184 4.73 -2.02 15.56
C GLY A 184 3.56 -2.98 15.73
N ASP A 185 2.37 -2.45 16.01
CA ASP A 185 1.11 -3.21 16.03
C ASP A 185 0.20 -2.92 14.84
N CYS A 186 0.57 -1.97 13.99
CA CYS A 186 -0.06 -1.71 12.70
C CYS A 186 0.91 -1.07 11.70
N TRP A 187 0.78 -1.46 10.43
CA TRP A 187 1.57 -0.95 9.32
C TRP A 187 0.68 -0.38 8.24
N SER A 188 1.18 0.64 7.56
CA SER A 188 0.80 0.94 6.18
C SER A 188 1.93 0.52 5.25
N TYR A 189 1.57 0.19 4.03
CA TYR A 189 2.50 -0.19 2.98
C TYR A 189 2.03 0.36 1.64
N GLU A 190 3.01 0.72 0.82
CA GLU A 190 2.81 1.18 -0.56
C GLU A 190 3.92 0.59 -1.43
N ALA A 191 3.61 0.30 -2.69
CA ALA A 191 4.59 -0.10 -3.67
C ALA A 191 4.26 0.50 -5.03
N SER A 192 5.29 0.92 -5.75
CA SER A 192 5.22 1.36 -7.14
C SER A 192 6.24 0.62 -7.99
N VAL A 193 5.87 0.28 -9.22
CA VAL A 193 6.69 -0.52 -10.14
C VAL A 193 6.99 0.27 -11.41
N TRP A 194 8.25 0.19 -11.86
CA TRP A 194 8.72 0.78 -13.09
C TRP A 194 8.12 0.08 -14.32
N ASP A 195 7.40 0.84 -15.15
CA ASP A 195 6.77 0.35 -16.39
C ASP A 195 7.58 0.62 -17.67
N GLY A 196 8.73 1.29 -17.54
CA GLY A 196 9.59 1.70 -18.64
C GLY A 196 9.63 3.20 -18.86
N THR A 197 8.63 3.92 -18.33
CA THR A 197 8.51 5.38 -18.41
C THR A 197 8.26 6.02 -17.04
N ASP A 198 7.44 5.38 -16.20
CA ASP A 198 7.01 5.90 -14.90
C ASP A 198 7.02 4.80 -13.82
N PHE A 199 7.00 5.23 -12.56
CA PHE A 199 6.67 4.34 -11.44
C PHE A 199 5.17 4.40 -11.19
N VAL A 200 4.49 3.26 -11.35
CA VAL A 200 3.03 3.16 -11.22
C VAL A 200 2.67 2.41 -9.95
N GLU A 201 1.74 2.94 -9.14
CA GLU A 201 1.28 2.32 -7.89
C GLU A 201 0.74 0.91 -8.15
N SER A 202 1.45 -0.09 -7.62
CA SER A 202 1.09 -1.49 -7.72
C SER A 202 0.28 -1.98 -6.52
N GLU A 203 0.53 -1.39 -5.35
CA GLU A 203 -0.11 -1.79 -4.12
C GLU A 203 -0.15 -0.64 -3.11
N ARG A 204 -1.27 -0.53 -2.38
CA ARG A 204 -1.40 0.30 -1.17
C ARG A 204 -2.34 -0.39 -0.19
N GLY A 205 -2.01 -0.32 1.10
CA GLY A 205 -2.92 -0.77 2.15
C GLY A 205 -2.35 -0.64 3.55
N ASP A 206 -3.07 -1.25 4.48
CA ASP A 206 -2.67 -1.29 5.88
C ASP A 206 -3.02 -2.63 6.55
N THR A 207 -2.67 -2.74 7.83
CA THR A 207 -2.95 -3.94 8.63
C THR A 207 -4.15 -3.75 9.57
N GLY A 208 -4.91 -2.69 9.36
CA GLY A 208 -6.05 -2.25 10.13
C GLY A 208 -5.69 -1.82 11.55
N ARG A 209 -6.58 -2.17 12.49
CA ARG A 209 -6.52 -1.68 13.86
C ARG A 209 -5.26 -2.13 14.60
N CYS A 210 -4.54 -1.14 15.14
CA CYS A 210 -3.41 -1.31 16.04
C CYS A 210 -3.88 -1.78 17.43
N ALA A 211 -3.70 -3.07 17.74
CA ALA A 211 -4.19 -3.68 18.98
C ALA A 211 -3.14 -4.53 19.72
N LEU A 212 -1.86 -4.41 19.37
CA LEU A 212 -0.73 -5.18 19.93
C LEU A 212 -0.95 -6.71 19.91
N ILE A 213 -1.73 -7.20 18.95
CA ILE A 213 -2.04 -8.64 18.85
C ILE A 213 -0.84 -9.41 18.28
N ARG A 214 -0.11 -8.80 17.34
CA ARG A 214 1.17 -9.28 16.78
C ARG A 214 1.86 -8.14 16.02
N ALA A 215 3.13 -8.34 15.68
CA ALA A 215 3.85 -7.45 14.76
C ALA A 215 3.13 -7.39 13.41
N GLY A 216 2.88 -6.18 12.93
CA GLY A 216 2.16 -5.95 11.67
C GLY A 216 0.66 -6.21 11.74
N GLY A 217 0.04 -6.20 12.92
CA GLY A 217 -1.41 -6.37 13.03
C GLY A 217 -1.91 -7.77 12.63
N ALA A 218 -3.23 -7.96 12.71
CA ALA A 218 -3.85 -9.27 12.45
C ALA A 218 -4.27 -9.48 10.99
N TRP A 219 -4.32 -8.41 10.20
CA TRP A 219 -4.97 -8.37 8.89
C TRP A 219 -4.05 -7.81 7.82
N ASN A 220 -4.36 -8.14 6.57
CA ASN A 220 -3.88 -7.43 5.40
C ASN A 220 -5.10 -6.80 4.73
N ILE A 221 -5.16 -5.47 4.66
CA ILE A 221 -6.30 -4.71 4.17
C ILE A 221 -5.82 -3.87 2.97
N PRO A 222 -5.70 -4.49 1.78
CA PRO A 222 -5.33 -3.76 0.60
C PRO A 222 -6.45 -2.80 0.17
N GLU A 223 -6.07 -1.58 -0.15
CA GLU A 223 -6.96 -0.57 -0.73
C GLU A 223 -6.81 -0.51 -2.25
N HIS A 224 -5.60 -0.79 -2.74
CA HIS A 224 -5.26 -0.83 -4.15
C HIS A 224 -4.36 -2.02 -4.43
N VAL A 225 -4.66 -2.76 -5.51
CA VAL A 225 -3.85 -3.87 -5.99
C VAL A 225 -3.90 -3.89 -7.51
N SER A 226 -2.72 -3.97 -8.11
CA SER A 226 -2.54 -4.15 -9.55
C SER A 226 -1.98 -5.54 -9.85
N GLN A 227 -2.34 -6.09 -11.00
CA GLN A 227 -1.66 -7.25 -11.57
C GLN A 227 -0.37 -6.78 -12.25
N VAL A 228 0.78 -7.08 -11.66
CA VAL A 228 2.08 -6.81 -12.29
C VAL A 228 2.41 -7.96 -13.24
N VAL A 229 2.70 -7.63 -14.50
CA VAL A 229 3.10 -8.57 -15.55
C VAL A 229 4.44 -8.13 -16.14
N GLY A 230 5.34 -9.07 -16.39
CA GLY A 230 6.63 -8.82 -17.06
C GLY A 230 7.75 -8.23 -16.20
N PRO A 231 8.90 -7.93 -16.83
CA PRO A 231 9.48 -8.79 -17.88
C PRO A 231 9.81 -10.18 -17.32
#